data_AF-M0KU10-F1
#
_entry.id   AF-M0KU10-F1
#
_cell.length_a   1.000
_cell.length_b   1.000
_cell.length_c   1.000
_cell.angle_alpha   90.00
_cell.angle_beta   90.00
_cell.angle_gamma   90.00
#
_symmetry.space_group_name_H-M   'P 1'
#
loop_
_entity.id
_entity.type
_entity.pdbx_description
1 polymer ?
#
loop_
_entity_poly.entity_id
_entity_poly.type
_entity_poly.pdbx_seq_one_letter_code
_entity_poly.pdbx_strand_id
1 'polypeptide(L)'
;NTVSDILFGTFQYGVADQIGTPKTVMLGAQAVGGAIGNLIAVHNVVAALAVVGLVGEEGRVIRLELIPLLYYGTATGVLTLLFSYVLFPGVF
;
A
#
# COMPACT_ATOMS: atom_id res chain seq x y z
N ASN A 1 -0.32 5.81 8.83
CA ASN A 1 0.62 6.17 7.75
C ASN A 1 1.82 6.98 8.22
N THR A 2 1.70 8.09 8.96
CA THR A 2 2.85 8.96 9.35
C THR A 2 4.10 8.25 9.93
N VAL A 3 3.94 7.36 10.91
CA VAL A 3 5.09 6.64 11.52
C VAL A 3 5.72 5.65 10.54
N SER A 4 4.88 4.92 9.80
CA SER A 4 5.31 3.96 8.78
C SER A 4 6.01 4.64 7.60
N ASP A 5 5.54 5.80 7.16
CA ASP A 5 6.12 6.56 6.06
C ASP A 5 7.51 7.10 6.43
N ILE A 6 7.68 7.58 7.66
CA ILE A 6 8.99 8.06 8.14
C ILE A 6 10.00 6.91 8.27
N LEU A 7 9.60 5.80 8.91
CA LEU A 7 10.48 4.64 9.14
C LEU A 7 10.80 3.88 7.86
N PHE A 8 9.78 3.46 7.11
CA PHE A 8 9.97 2.64 5.92
C PHE A 8 10.33 3.48 4.70
N GLY A 9 9.93 4.75 4.63
CA GLY A 9 10.23 5.60 3.48
C GLY A 9 11.71 5.96 3.43
N THR A 10 12.31 6.31 4.56
CA THR A 10 13.77 6.53 4.63
C THR A 10 14.55 5.25 4.31
N PHE A 11 14.10 4.10 4.79
CA PHE A 11 14.69 2.81 4.45
C PHE A 11 14.57 2.49 2.95
N GLN A 12 13.39 2.60 2.37
CA GLN A 12 13.13 2.30 0.95
C GLN A 12 13.82 3.29 0.01
N TYR A 13 13.97 4.55 0.42
CA TYR A 13 14.77 5.53 -0.28
C TYR A 13 16.25 5.11 -0.36
N GLY A 14 16.82 4.65 0.76
CA GLY A 14 18.19 4.13 0.79
C GLY A 14 18.37 2.86 -0.03
N VAL A 15 17.39 1.94 0.00
CA VAL A 15 17.41 0.73 -0.83
C VAL A 15 17.34 1.10 -2.32
N ALA A 16 16.44 2.02 -2.70
CA ALA A 16 16.29 2.47 -4.08
C ALA A 16 17.59 3.09 -4.62
N ASP A 17 18.31 3.85 -3.78
CA ASP A 17 19.62 4.41 -4.11
C ASP A 17 20.69 3.33 -4.34
N GLN A 18 20.71 2.28 -3.50
CA GLN A 18 21.66 1.16 -3.64
C GLN A 18 21.43 0.30 -4.89
N ILE A 19 20.17 0.08 -5.28
CA ILE A 19 19.82 -0.75 -6.44
C ILE A 19 19.65 0.06 -7.73
N GLY A 20 19.90 1.37 -7.69
CA GLY A 20 19.81 2.26 -8.84
C GLY A 20 18.40 2.41 -9.42
N THR A 21 17.36 2.26 -8.59
CA THR A 21 15.96 2.42 -9.02
C THR A 21 15.40 3.80 -8.63
N PRO A 22 14.41 4.34 -9.37
CA PRO A 22 13.83 5.65 -9.10
C PRO A 22 13.26 5.80 -7.68
N LYS A 23 13.80 6.76 -6.91
CA LYS A 23 13.41 6.98 -5.51
C LYS A 23 11.97 7.49 -5.38
N THR A 24 11.55 8.36 -6.30
CA THR A 24 10.18 8.90 -6.33
C THR A 24 9.13 7.83 -6.60
N VAL A 25 9.43 6.87 -7.49
CA VAL A 25 8.53 5.77 -7.81
C VAL A 25 8.41 4.82 -6.62
N MET A 26 9.53 4.51 -5.95
CA MET A 26 9.54 3.67 -4.75
C MET A 26 8.71 4.28 -3.62
N LEU A 27 8.94 5.57 -3.29
CA LEU A 27 8.19 6.26 -2.24
C LEU A 27 6.71 6.45 -2.62
N GLY A 28 6.41 6.70 -3.90
CA GLY A 28 5.03 6.75 -4.39
C GLY A 28 4.31 5.42 -4.21
N ALA A 29 4.96 4.30 -4.57
CA ALA A 29 4.41 2.96 -4.38
C ALA A 29 4.18 2.64 -2.91
N GLN A 30 5.07 3.08 -2.02
CA GLN A 30 4.89 2.97 -0.58
C GLN A 30 3.62 3.67 -0.08
N ALA A 31 3.41 4.93 -0.49
CA ALA A 31 2.25 5.70 -0.10
C ALA A 31 0.94 5.02 -0.57
N VAL A 32 0.93 4.48 -1.79
CA VAL A 32 -0.22 3.71 -2.30
C VAL A 32 -0.41 2.41 -1.52
N GLY A 33 0.66 1.68 -1.21
CA GLY A 33 0.60 0.49 -0.37
C GLY A 33 0.06 0.78 1.03
N GLY A 34 0.44 1.91 1.62
CA GLY A 34 -0.10 2.39 2.90
C GLY A 34 -1.59 2.74 2.83
N ALA A 35 -2.06 3.30 1.71
CA ALA A 35 -3.49 3.57 1.49
C ALA A 35 -4.29 2.26 1.36
N ILE A 36 -3.77 1.28 0.61
CA ILE A 36 -4.39 -0.04 0.45
C ILE A 36 -4.42 -0.80 1.78
N GLY A 37 -3.33 -0.78 2.55
CA GLY A 37 -3.28 -1.42 3.87
C GLY A 37 -4.28 -0.82 4.87
N ASN A 38 -4.57 0.48 4.74
CA ASN A 38 -5.55 1.15 5.58
C ASN A 38 -7.01 0.68 5.33
N LEU A 39 -7.33 0.16 4.14
CA LEU A 39 -8.66 -0.40 3.83
C LEU A 39 -9.00 -1.61 4.72
N ILE A 40 -8.02 -2.48 5.01
CA ILE A 40 -8.23 -3.71 5.79
C ILE A 40 -7.93 -3.53 7.28
N ALA A 41 -7.43 -2.36 7.69
CA ALA A 41 -7.04 -2.15 9.06
C ALA A 41 -8.21 -2.41 10.03
N VAL A 42 -8.01 -3.33 10.98
CA VAL A 42 -9.08 -3.81 11.88
C VAL A 42 -9.78 -2.64 12.57
N HIS A 43 -9.05 -1.62 13.00
CA HIS A 43 -9.65 -0.44 13.62
C HIS A 43 -10.63 0.33 12.72
N ASN A 44 -10.39 0.37 11.40
CA ASN A 44 -11.30 1.01 10.45
C ASN A 44 -12.52 0.11 10.16
N VAL A 45 -12.29 -1.18 9.97
CA VAL A 45 -13.38 -2.14 9.68
C VAL A 45 -14.31 -2.26 10.88
N VAL A 46 -13.77 -2.39 12.10
CA VAL A 46 -14.56 -2.46 13.34
C VAL A 46 -15.38 -1.19 13.54
N ALA A 47 -14.77 -0.01 13.32
CA ALA A 47 -15.48 1.26 13.42
C ALA A 47 -16.64 1.36 12.41
N ALA A 48 -16.42 0.96 11.15
CA ALA A 48 -17.46 0.96 10.13
C ALA A 48 -18.61 0.00 10.48
N LEU A 49 -18.29 -1.20 10.98
CA LEU A 49 -19.30 -2.19 11.35
C LEU A 49 -20.12 -1.78 12.57
N ALA A 50 -19.50 -1.08 13.52
CA ALA A 50 -20.21 -0.51 14.67
C ALA A 50 -21.27 0.52 14.25
N VAL A 51 -20.99 1.33 13.21
CA VAL A 51 -21.94 2.36 12.70
C VAL A 51 -23.12 1.73 11.95
N VAL A 52 -22.88 0.66 11.20
CA VAL A 52 -23.91 -0.01 10.39
C VAL A 52 -24.67 -1.10 11.18
N GLY A 53 -24.25 -1.39 12.41
CA GLY A 53 -24.90 -2.37 13.28
C GLY A 53 -24.53 -3.83 13.01
N LEU A 54 -23.42 -4.08 12.31
CA LEU A 54 -22.93 -5.41 11.93
C LEU A 54 -21.82 -5.90 12.86
N VAL A 55 -22.03 -5.79 14.18
CA VAL A 55 -21.05 -6.15 15.20
C VAL A 55 -20.80 -7.66 15.21
N GLY A 56 -19.53 -8.08 15.22
CA GLY A 56 -19.13 -9.50 15.21
C GLY A 56 -18.96 -10.10 13.81
N GLU A 57 -19.26 -9.34 12.74
CA GLU A 57 -19.05 -9.79 11.35
C GLU A 57 -17.72 -9.30 10.73
N GLU A 58 -16.79 -8.85 11.55
CA GLU A 58 -15.49 -8.30 11.15
C GLU A 58 -14.72 -9.24 10.21
N GLY A 59 -14.65 -10.52 10.57
CA GLY A 59 -13.97 -11.53 9.75
C GLY A 59 -14.64 -11.76 8.39
N ARG A 60 -15.97 -11.60 8.30
CA ARG A 60 -16.71 -11.71 7.03
C ARG A 60 -16.36 -10.54 6.12
N VAL A 61 -16.32 -9.34 6.66
CA VAL A 61 -16.03 -8.11 5.91
C VAL A 61 -14.57 -8.04 5.50
N ILE A 62 -13.62 -8.37 6.39
CA ILE A 62 -12.19 -8.49 6.05
C ILE A 62 -11.95 -9.48 4.90
N ARG A 63 -12.68 -10.61 4.88
CA ARG A 63 -12.60 -11.57 3.76
C ARG A 63 -13.09 -11.00 2.44
N LEU A 64 -14.13 -10.17 2.46
CA LEU A 64 -14.65 -9.51 1.25
C LEU A 64 -13.67 -8.43 0.76
N GLU A 65 -13.08 -7.67 1.67
CA GLU A 65 -12.06 -6.64 1.38
C GLU A 65 -10.75 -7.22 0.84
N LEU A 66 -10.48 -8.51 1.06
CA LEU A 66 -9.31 -9.19 0.51
C LEU A 66 -9.29 -9.17 -1.03
N ILE A 67 -10.47 -9.17 -1.67
CA ILE A 67 -10.59 -9.14 -3.13
C ILE A 67 -10.13 -7.78 -3.69
N PRO A 68 -10.68 -6.62 -3.23
CA PRO A 68 -10.14 -5.31 -3.56
C PRO A 68 -8.65 -5.16 -3.24
N LEU A 69 -8.20 -5.67 -2.09
CA LEU A 69 -6.80 -5.55 -1.68
C LEU A 69 -5.86 -6.31 -2.65
N LEU A 70 -6.22 -7.54 -3.03
CA LEU A 70 -5.44 -8.28 -4.03
C LEU A 70 -5.47 -7.57 -5.39
N TYR A 71 -6.63 -7.09 -5.83
CA TYR A 71 -6.75 -6.41 -7.12
C TYR A 71 -5.91 -5.12 -7.17
N TYR A 72 -6.10 -4.22 -6.20
CA TYR A 72 -5.37 -2.95 -6.16
C TYR A 72 -3.89 -3.15 -5.84
N GLY A 73 -3.55 -4.08 -4.95
CA GLY A 73 -2.18 -4.40 -4.60
C GLY A 73 -1.39 -4.95 -5.79
N THR A 74 -1.97 -5.92 -6.52
CA THR A 74 -1.32 -6.50 -7.70
C THR A 74 -1.23 -5.50 -8.85
N ALA A 75 -2.30 -4.75 -9.13
CA ALA A 75 -2.28 -3.71 -10.17
C ALA A 75 -1.24 -2.62 -9.88
N THR A 76 -1.18 -2.12 -8.64
CA THR A 76 -0.19 -1.11 -8.23
C THR A 76 1.23 -1.67 -8.29
N GLY A 77 1.44 -2.92 -7.87
CA GLY A 77 2.74 -3.59 -7.96
C GLY A 77 3.24 -3.71 -9.40
N VAL A 78 2.36 -4.14 -10.31
CA VAL A 78 2.68 -4.23 -11.76
C VAL A 78 3.02 -2.84 -12.33
N LEU A 79 2.23 -1.82 -12.00
CA LEU A 79 2.51 -0.44 -12.43
C LEU A 79 3.84 0.07 -11.87
N THR A 80 4.15 -0.20 -10.61
CA THR A 80 5.41 0.19 -9.98
C THR A 80 6.61 -0.43 -10.69
N LEU A 81 6.53 -1.72 -11.02
CA LEU A 81 7.58 -2.41 -11.77
C LEU A 81 7.75 -1.85 -13.19
N LEU A 82 6.64 -1.61 -13.90
CA LEU A 82 6.66 -1.00 -15.23
C LEU A 82 7.28 0.40 -15.20
N PHE A 83 6.91 1.21 -14.22
CA PHE A 83 7.45 2.58 -14.08
C PHE A 83 8.93 2.55 -13.71
N SER A 84 9.33 1.69 -12.77
CA SER A 84 10.71 1.59 -12.30
C SER A 84 11.68 1.06 -13.36
N TYR A 85 11.30 0.03 -14.11
CA TYR A 85 12.23 -0.68 -15.01
C TYR A 85 12.05 -0.38 -16.50
N VAL A 86 10.86 0.01 -16.95
CA VAL A 86 10.56 0.15 -18.39
C VAL A 86 10.40 1.60 -18.82
N LEU A 87 9.61 2.39 -18.09
CA LEU A 87 9.29 3.77 -18.49
C LEU A 87 10.29 4.80 -17.99
N PHE A 88 10.79 4.64 -16.76
CA PHE A 88 11.64 5.62 -16.10
C PHE A 88 12.88 5.03 -15.43
N PRO A 89 13.64 4.11 -16.08
CA PRO A 89 14.81 3.47 -15.44
C PRO A 89 15.94 4.44 -15.08
N GLY A 90 15.92 5.68 -15.57
CA GLY A 90 16.93 6.72 -15.31
C GLY A 90 16.42 7.95 -14.57
N VAL A 91 15.22 7.92 -13.98
CA VAL A 91 14.69 9.08 -13.25
C VAL A 91 15.17 9.06 -11.80
N PHE A 92 16.24 9.84 -11.57
CA PHE A 92 16.86 10.36 -10.32
C PHE A 92 16.85 9.49 -9.03
#